data_AF-A0A3P6QZN9-F1
#
_entry.id   AF-A0A3P6QZN9-F1
#
_cell.length_a   1.000
_cell.length_b   1.000
_cell.length_c   1.000
_cell.angle_alpha   90.00
_cell.angle_beta   90.00
_cell.angle_gamma   90.00
#
_symmetry.space_group_name_H-M   'P 1'
#
loop_
_entity.id
_entity.type
_entity.pdbx_description
1 polymer ?
#
loop_
_entity_poly.entity_id
_entity_poly.type
_entity_poly.pdbx_seq_one_letter_code
_entity_poly.pdbx_strand_id
1 'polypeptide(L)'
;MKFSACLNALLHITVFAPFYVPGENFTCLDKSATHPWSRVNDDYCDCRDGSDEPGTSACIDMKFYCENAGHKSKFIFSSFVNDKVCDCCDGSDEYLGYVTCVGSFDLVCFLLPTTSTLKASLFLRTYFLLHEI
;
A
#
# COMPACT_ATOMS: atom_id res chain seq x y z
N MET A 1 25.70 -3.82 -7.74
CA MET A 1 25.48 -2.42 -7.33
C MET A 1 23.98 -2.12 -7.37
N LYS A 2 23.25 -2.41 -6.28
CA LYS A 2 21.80 -2.15 -6.16
C LYS A 2 21.56 -1.40 -4.85
N PHE A 3 21.93 -0.13 -4.83
CA PHE A 3 21.59 0.84 -3.77
C PHE A 3 20.94 2.12 -4.33
N SER A 4 20.63 2.15 -5.63
CA SER A 4 20.19 3.38 -6.31
C SER A 4 18.66 3.56 -6.41
N ALA A 5 17.85 2.59 -5.97
CA ALA A 5 16.39 2.73 -5.99
C ALA A 5 15.81 3.33 -4.70
N CYS A 6 16.56 3.30 -3.58
CA CYS A 6 16.10 3.85 -2.31
C CYS A 6 16.41 5.35 -2.16
N LEU A 7 17.39 5.87 -2.93
CA LEU A 7 17.87 7.24 -2.74
C LEU A 7 17.00 8.32 -3.44
N ASN A 8 16.23 7.94 -4.47
CA ASN A 8 15.35 8.89 -5.18
C ASN A 8 13.89 8.87 -4.70
N ALA A 9 13.57 8.10 -3.65
CA ALA A 9 12.31 8.23 -2.93
C ALA A 9 12.35 9.39 -1.89
N LEU A 10 13.56 9.82 -1.49
CA LEU A 10 13.77 10.89 -0.49
C LEU A 10 13.25 12.27 -0.94
N LEU A 11 12.94 12.48 -2.21
CA LEU A 11 12.40 13.76 -2.72
C LEU A 11 10.88 13.76 -2.94
N HIS A 12 10.21 12.60 -2.90
CA HIS A 12 8.74 12.51 -2.97
C HIS A 12 8.07 12.30 -1.62
N ILE A 13 8.81 11.87 -0.59
CA ILE A 13 8.27 11.64 0.76
C ILE A 13 7.90 12.96 1.47
N THR A 14 8.57 14.08 1.18
CA THR A 14 8.29 15.38 1.83
C THR A 14 6.98 16.04 1.38
N VAL A 15 6.27 15.48 0.40
CA VAL A 15 5.01 16.05 -0.12
C VAL A 15 3.79 15.18 0.23
N PHE A 16 3.97 13.90 0.57
CA PHE A 16 2.84 12.98 0.72
C PHE A 16 2.24 12.89 2.12
N ALA A 17 2.95 13.27 3.19
CA ALA A 17 2.33 13.38 4.50
C ALA A 17 3.12 14.34 5.43
N PRO A 18 2.80 15.65 5.48
CA PRO A 18 3.50 16.60 6.35
C PRO A 18 3.37 16.26 7.85
N PHE A 19 2.49 15.32 8.20
CA PHE A 19 2.21 14.90 9.56
C PHE A 19 3.12 13.77 10.06
N TYR A 20 3.80 13.04 9.17
CA TYR A 20 4.60 11.86 9.52
C TYR A 20 6.08 12.16 9.25
N VAL A 21 6.74 12.76 10.24
CA VAL A 21 8.16 13.12 10.18
C VAL A 21 8.98 12.12 11.00
N PRO A 22 9.77 11.23 10.35
CA PRO A 22 10.55 10.25 11.08
C PRO A 22 11.53 10.86 12.08
N GLY A 23 11.55 10.32 13.30
CA GLY A 23 12.46 10.74 14.36
C GLY A 23 11.98 11.94 15.20
N GLU A 24 10.85 12.56 14.86
CA GLU A 24 10.19 13.55 15.72
C GLU A 24 9.02 12.93 16.49
N ASN A 25 8.52 13.62 17.50
CA ASN A 25 7.29 13.18 18.17
C ASN A 25 6.11 13.29 17.19
N PHE A 26 5.28 12.25 17.17
CA PHE A 26 4.07 12.20 16.39
C PHE A 26 2.89 12.67 17.25
N THR A 27 2.09 13.58 16.71
CA THR A 27 0.81 13.98 17.33
C THR A 27 -0.32 13.41 16.51
N CYS A 28 -1.24 12.69 17.15
CA CYS A 28 -2.43 12.15 16.48
C CYS A 28 -3.14 13.25 15.68
N LEU A 29 -3.74 12.92 14.54
CA LEU A 29 -4.34 13.92 13.65
C LEU A 29 -5.56 14.60 14.30
N ASP A 30 -6.28 13.89 15.16
CA ASP A 30 -7.34 14.41 16.03
C ASP A 30 -6.84 15.19 17.26
N LYS A 31 -5.51 15.24 17.46
CA LYS A 31 -4.81 15.85 18.61
C LYS A 31 -5.17 15.24 19.97
N SER A 32 -5.64 13.99 19.98
CA SER A 32 -5.96 13.29 21.23
C SER A 32 -4.73 13.02 22.10
N ALA A 33 -3.59 12.71 21.48
CA ALA A 33 -2.34 12.43 22.17
C ALA A 33 -1.10 12.75 21.31
N THR A 34 0.06 12.77 21.98
CA THR A 34 1.38 12.90 21.34
C THR A 34 2.29 11.79 21.86
N HIS A 35 2.92 11.08 20.95
CA HIS A 35 3.76 9.90 21.20
C HIS A 35 5.13 10.05 20.53
N PRO A 36 6.17 9.34 20.99
CA PRO A 36 7.43 9.26 20.25
C PRO A 36 7.23 8.53 18.92
N TRP A 37 8.06 8.82 17.90
CA TRP A 37 8.00 8.17 16.58
C TRP A 37 7.96 6.63 16.63
N SER A 38 8.55 6.03 17.66
CA SER A 38 8.57 4.58 17.86
C SER A 38 7.19 3.95 18.06
N ARG A 39 6.14 4.77 18.30
CA ARG A 39 4.75 4.34 18.41
C ARG A 39 4.00 4.39 17.08
N VAL A 40 4.64 4.84 16.00
CA VAL A 40 4.01 4.89 14.69
C VAL A 40 4.27 3.57 13.98
N ASN A 41 3.21 2.87 13.56
CA ASN A 41 3.23 1.53 12.99
C ASN A 41 3.92 0.51 13.91
N ASP A 42 3.62 0.55 15.21
CA ASP A 42 4.18 -0.36 16.21
C ASP A 42 3.27 -1.55 16.53
N ASP A 43 2.19 -1.73 15.75
CA ASP A 43 1.18 -2.77 15.90
C ASP A 43 0.34 -2.62 17.19
N TYR A 44 0.24 -1.39 17.70
CA TYR A 44 -0.62 -1.02 18.82
C TYR A 44 -1.38 0.27 18.54
N CYS A 45 -2.69 0.30 18.83
CA CYS A 45 -3.52 1.48 18.58
C CYS A 45 -3.47 2.46 19.77
N ASP A 46 -2.57 3.43 19.71
CA ASP A 46 -2.40 4.51 20.70
C ASP A 46 -3.32 5.72 20.43
N CYS A 47 -3.57 6.08 19.15
CA CYS A 47 -4.44 7.21 18.83
C CYS A 47 -5.92 6.83 18.76
N ARG A 48 -6.80 7.72 19.23
CA ARG A 48 -8.26 7.50 19.13
C ARG A 48 -8.75 7.49 17.68
N ASP A 49 -8.11 8.27 16.82
CA ASP A 49 -8.39 8.29 15.39
C ASP A 49 -7.61 7.21 14.62
N GLY A 50 -6.73 6.45 15.28
CA GLY A 50 -5.88 5.42 14.68
C GLY A 50 -4.82 5.95 13.71
N SER A 51 -4.55 7.25 13.72
CA SER A 51 -3.58 7.87 12.81
C SER A 51 -2.13 7.46 13.06
N ASP A 52 -1.82 6.83 14.17
CA ASP A 52 -0.53 6.22 14.47
C ASP A 52 -0.26 4.93 13.68
N GLU A 53 -1.30 4.23 13.21
CA GLU A 53 -1.19 2.91 12.58
C GLU A 53 -1.68 2.88 11.10
N PRO A 54 -1.13 3.72 10.19
CA PRO A 54 -1.51 3.70 8.78
C PRO A 54 -1.02 2.46 8.01
N GLY A 55 -0.05 1.72 8.57
CA GLY A 55 0.67 0.61 7.95
C GLY A 55 0.46 -0.77 8.60
N THR A 56 -0.41 -0.86 9.61
CA THR A 56 -0.68 -2.11 10.35
C THR A 56 -2.19 -2.36 10.44
N SER A 57 -2.57 -3.46 11.09
CA SER A 57 -3.96 -3.83 11.36
C SER A 57 -4.46 -3.45 12.76
N ALA A 58 -3.64 -2.72 13.54
CA ALA A 58 -3.89 -2.50 14.97
C ALA A 58 -5.13 -1.63 15.29
N CYS A 59 -5.52 -0.71 14.40
CA CYS A 59 -6.66 0.18 14.60
C CYS A 59 -7.88 -0.21 13.74
N ILE A 60 -9.02 -0.54 14.36
CA ILE A 60 -10.18 -1.20 13.71
C ILE A 60 -10.92 -0.35 12.65
N ASP A 61 -10.94 0.97 12.80
CA ASP A 61 -11.69 1.87 11.90
C ASP A 61 -10.78 2.61 10.90
N MET A 62 -9.52 2.18 10.79
CA MET A 62 -8.56 2.79 9.88
C MET A 62 -8.46 2.10 8.52
N LYS A 63 -7.90 2.84 7.57
CA LYS A 63 -7.72 2.39 6.20
C LYS A 63 -6.25 2.40 5.81
N PHE A 64 -5.81 1.29 5.24
CA PHE A 64 -4.49 1.15 4.64
C PHE A 64 -4.51 1.63 3.20
N TYR A 65 -3.45 2.32 2.77
CA TYR A 65 -3.32 2.87 1.42
C TYR A 65 -2.47 1.96 0.53
N CYS A 66 -3.10 1.33 -0.47
CA CYS A 66 -2.40 0.65 -1.56
C CYS A 66 -2.00 1.70 -2.61
N GLU A 67 -0.70 1.95 -2.79
CA GLU A 67 -0.20 2.83 -3.85
C GLU A 67 -0.55 2.25 -5.24
N ASN A 68 -0.44 0.93 -5.39
CA ASN A 68 -0.68 0.19 -6.63
C ASN A 68 0.09 0.80 -7.81
N ALA A 69 1.41 0.96 -7.68
CA ALA A 69 2.25 1.64 -8.68
C ALA A 69 1.97 1.13 -10.13
N GLY A 70 1.57 2.04 -11.02
CA GLY A 70 1.18 1.72 -12.40
C GLY A 70 -0.29 1.32 -12.61
N HIS A 71 -1.08 1.28 -11.54
CA HIS A 71 -2.53 1.03 -11.49
C HIS A 71 -3.23 2.12 -10.65
N LYS A 72 -4.53 1.97 -10.40
CA LYS A 72 -5.28 2.90 -9.55
C LYS A 72 -5.03 2.58 -8.07
N SER A 73 -4.58 3.58 -7.31
CA SER A 73 -4.47 3.49 -5.85
C SER A 73 -5.83 3.20 -5.20
N LYS A 74 -5.83 2.46 -4.10
CA LYS A 74 -7.05 2.04 -3.37
C LYS A 74 -6.81 2.10 -1.87
N PHE A 75 -7.87 2.34 -1.12
CA PHE A 75 -7.86 2.13 0.33
C PHE A 75 -8.56 0.82 0.68
N ILE A 76 -7.98 0.05 1.60
CA ILE A 76 -8.56 -1.17 2.19
C ILE A 76 -8.74 -0.96 3.69
N PHE A 77 -9.51 -1.83 4.35
CA PHE A 77 -9.61 -1.80 5.81
C PHE A 77 -8.30 -2.29 6.43
N SER A 78 -7.90 -1.70 7.55
CA SER A 78 -6.73 -2.14 8.33
C SER A 78 -6.78 -3.63 8.68
N SER A 79 -7.98 -4.19 8.89
CA SER A 79 -8.18 -5.61 9.15
C SER A 79 -7.71 -6.55 8.03
N PHE A 80 -7.47 -6.03 6.82
CA PHE A 80 -6.98 -6.79 5.67
C PHE A 80 -5.46 -6.67 5.51
N VAL A 81 -4.78 -5.98 6.43
CA VAL A 81 -3.32 -5.92 6.46
C VAL A 81 -2.80 -7.16 7.19
N ASN A 82 -1.95 -7.94 6.51
CA ASN A 82 -1.38 -9.20 6.98
C ASN A 82 -2.43 -10.23 7.45
N ASP A 83 -3.59 -10.27 6.79
CA ASP A 83 -4.65 -11.25 7.04
C ASP A 83 -4.49 -12.54 6.20
N LYS A 84 -3.44 -12.60 5.37
CA LYS A 84 -3.05 -13.68 4.45
C LYS A 84 -3.89 -13.71 3.16
N VAL A 85 -4.57 -12.63 2.84
CA VAL A 85 -5.31 -12.43 1.60
C VAL A 85 -4.68 -11.24 0.86
N CYS A 86 -4.54 -11.35 -0.46
CA CYS A 86 -4.00 -10.26 -1.26
C CYS A 86 -5.13 -9.32 -1.71
N ASP A 87 -5.28 -8.19 -1.04
CA ASP A 87 -6.25 -7.13 -1.30
C ASP A 87 -5.67 -5.95 -2.10
N CYS A 88 -4.37 -5.67 -1.96
CA CYS A 88 -3.65 -4.71 -2.79
C CYS A 88 -3.06 -5.36 -4.05
N CYS A 89 -3.10 -4.63 -5.18
CA CYS A 89 -2.57 -5.12 -6.46
C CYS A 89 -1.04 -5.16 -6.51
N ASP A 90 -0.39 -4.34 -5.69
CA ASP A 90 1.06 -4.36 -5.47
C ASP A 90 1.49 -5.33 -4.36
N GLY A 91 0.53 -5.95 -3.64
CA GLY A 91 0.78 -6.86 -2.52
C GLY A 91 1.34 -6.17 -1.27
N SER A 92 1.24 -4.85 -1.18
CA SER A 92 1.80 -4.07 -0.06
C SER A 92 1.13 -4.33 1.28
N ASP A 93 -0.07 -4.90 1.28
CA ASP A 93 -0.85 -5.31 2.45
C ASP A 93 -0.32 -6.56 3.15
N GLU A 94 0.43 -7.42 2.47
CA GLU A 94 0.94 -8.71 2.99
C GLU A 94 2.47 -8.71 3.14
N TYR A 95 3.01 -7.69 3.80
CA TYR A 95 4.47 -7.47 3.89
C TYR A 95 5.21 -8.42 4.83
N LEU A 96 4.51 -9.16 5.71
CA LEU A 96 5.14 -10.15 6.58
C LEU A 96 5.59 -11.42 5.83
N GLY A 97 5.14 -11.62 4.60
CA GLY A 97 5.63 -12.69 3.72
C GLY A 97 5.11 -14.09 4.07
N TYR A 98 4.04 -14.21 4.87
CA TYR A 98 3.35 -15.49 5.09
C TYR A 98 2.63 -16.00 3.84
N VAL A 99 2.20 -15.07 2.98
CA VAL A 99 1.69 -15.31 1.64
C VAL A 99 2.51 -14.48 0.66
N THR A 100 2.71 -15.00 -0.55
CA THR A 100 3.38 -14.27 -1.63
C THR A 100 2.35 -13.67 -2.57
N CYS A 101 2.11 -12.36 -2.47
CA CYS A 101 1.26 -11.65 -3.40
C CYS A 101 2.01 -11.36 -4.70
N VAL A 102 1.63 -12.03 -5.78
CA VAL A 102 2.23 -11.83 -7.10
C VAL A 102 1.55 -10.66 -7.77
N GLY A 103 2.22 -9.50 -7.76
CA GLY A 103 1.70 -8.29 -8.38
C GLY A 103 1.28 -8.51 -9.83
N SER A 104 0.12 -7.97 -10.19
CA SER A 104 -0.43 -7.80 -11.55
C SER A 104 -0.95 -9.01 -12.33
N PHE A 105 -1.40 -10.10 -11.68
CA PHE A 105 -2.19 -11.15 -12.37
C PHE A 105 -3.62 -11.33 -11.88
N ASP A 106 -4.09 -10.53 -10.93
CA ASP A 106 -5.49 -10.58 -10.52
C ASP A 106 -6.38 -9.69 -11.41
N LEU A 107 -7.47 -10.26 -11.92
CA LEU A 107 -8.37 -9.59 -12.89
C LEU A 107 -8.96 -8.30 -12.30
N VAL A 108 -9.08 -8.25 -10.98
CA VAL A 108 -9.57 -7.10 -10.19
C VAL A 108 -8.70 -5.85 -10.39
N CYS A 109 -7.40 -6.03 -10.67
CA CYS A 109 -6.42 -4.96 -10.85
C CYS A 109 -6.37 -4.38 -12.28
N PHE A 110 -6.97 -5.06 -13.25
CA PHE A 110 -6.98 -4.69 -14.67
C PHE A 110 -8.19 -3.86 -15.10
N LEU A 111 -9.23 -3.75 -14.28
CA LEU A 111 -10.49 -3.09 -14.65
C LEU A 111 -10.45 -1.54 -14.58
N LEU A 112 -9.29 -0.95 -14.29
CA LEU A 112 -9.14 0.51 -14.22
C LEU A 112 -7.99 0.96 -15.14
N PRO A 113 -8.19 2.04 -15.91
CA PRO A 113 -7.42 2.34 -17.11
C PRO A 113 -5.96 2.59 -16.75
N THR A 114 -5.08 1.64 -17.04
CA THR A 114 -3.65 1.87 -16.97
C THR A 114 -3.28 2.88 -18.06
N THR A 115 -2.64 3.99 -17.71
CA THR A 115 -2.00 4.91 -18.67
C THR A 115 -0.82 4.26 -19.43
N SER A 116 -0.54 2.98 -19.16
CA SER A 116 0.39 2.14 -19.91
C SER A 116 -0.33 1.47 -21.09
N THR A 117 -0.24 2.08 -22.27
CA THR A 117 -0.67 1.54 -23.57
C THR A 117 0.10 0.29 -24.03
N LEU A 118 1.12 -0.17 -23.28
CA LEU A 118 2.00 -1.27 -23.70
C LEU A 118 1.63 -2.63 -23.10
N LYS A 119 1.01 -2.70 -21.91
CA LYS A 119 0.62 -3.99 -21.29
C LYS A 119 -0.69 -4.58 -21.80
N ALA A 120 -1.61 -3.75 -22.32
CA ALA A 120 -2.87 -4.22 -22.90
C ALA A 120 -2.67 -5.03 -24.20
N SER A 121 -1.58 -4.77 -24.95
CA SER A 121 -1.32 -5.44 -26.23
C SER A 121 -0.93 -6.91 -26.08
N LEU A 122 -0.28 -7.30 -24.97
CA LEU A 122 0.12 -8.70 -24.77
C LEU A 122 -1.05 -9.56 -24.27
N PHE A 123 -1.88 -9.03 -23.36
CA PHE A 123 -2.99 -9.78 -22.77
C PHE A 123 -4.09 -10.10 -23.80
N LEU A 124 -4.42 -9.14 -24.67
CA LEU A 124 -5.35 -9.35 -25.79
C LEU A 124 -4.80 -10.32 -26.85
N ARG A 125 -3.46 -10.41 -27.02
CA ARG A 125 -2.85 -11.36 -27.96
C ARG A 125 -2.94 -12.81 -27.48
N THR A 126 -2.78 -13.07 -26.18
CA THR A 126 -2.93 -14.43 -25.62
C THR A 126 -4.39 -14.87 -25.55
N TYR A 127 -5.32 -13.96 -25.26
CA TYR A 127 -6.74 -14.30 -25.14
C TYR A 127 -7.41 -14.62 -26.49
N PHE A 128 -6.99 -13.96 -27.58
CA PHE A 128 -7.49 -14.26 -28.93
C PHE A 128 -6.83 -15.48 -29.60
N LEU A 129 -5.64 -15.92 -29.18
CA LEU A 129 -4.95 -17.07 -29.76
C LEU A 129 -5.35 -18.42 -29.14
N LEU A 130 -6.01 -18.44 -27.98
CA LEU A 130 -6.43 -19.66 -27.28
C LEU A 130 -7.90 -20.05 -27.52
N HIS A 131 -8.65 -19.27 -28.30
CA HIS A 131 -10.10 -19.49 -28.50
C HIS A 131 -10.50 -19.69 -29.98
N GLU A 132 -9.54 -20.00 -30.87
CA GLU A 132 -9.73 -20.30 -32.30
C GLU A 132 -9.04 -21.62 -32.73
N ILE A 133 -9.09 -22.67 -31.89
CA ILE A 133 -8.89 -24.08 -32.30
C ILE A 133 -9.93 -24.95 -31.61
#